data_AF-A0A7X3XJF0-F1
#
_entry.id   AF-A0A7X3XJF0-F1
#
_cell.length_a   1.000
_cell.length_b   1.000
_cell.length_c   1.000
_cell.angle_alpha   90.00
_cell.angle_beta   90.00
_cell.angle_gamma   90.00
#
_symmetry.space_group_name_H-M   'P 1'
#
loop_
_entity.id
_entity.type
_entity.pdbx_description
1 polymer ?
#
loop_
_entity_poly.entity_id
_entity_poly.type
_entity_poly.pdbx_seq_one_letter_code
_entity_poly.pdbx_strand_id
1 'polypeptide(L)'
;MYEKHGETIKAQTFLDALQSDAVSVTFTNCTIEGVVDLFFLELERDEKDRILLNKKLSCIGCTFKNIVNFRTVVFQQEVDFRRTLFEADLDFDEAILHGTCAFREAIFQRRADFHSVIFHRSASFWRARFHNVADFHRVQFRENAVFHEANFFTEANFRRVLFQGILDCTGTWFSETIAFNNATFFGTANFTAAQFVSVATFRDVKYIPNTLFHAVKAKLSRKQHRPTEFYLDSRHIDEVASPFFKRYVADQQFIREFNQANPILAQLWRWSSDYGRSLTLWAFWSLFFAFLFALAYLPLPTWVPDWMQDWSPHFHQTTGAYSDEPLTFWNCFYFSIVTFTTLGFGDVVADNAAARFLVTLEVIFGYMMLGGLISIFSNKLASRS
;
A
#
# COMPACT_ATOMS: atom_id res chain seq x y z
N MET A 1 25.08 36.87 11.75
CA MET A 1 23.64 36.58 11.94
C MET A 1 22.90 37.83 11.48
N TYR A 2 21.97 37.68 10.53
CA TYR A 2 21.16 38.77 10.00
C TYR A 2 19.74 38.61 10.55
N GLU A 3 19.19 39.63 11.21
CA GLU A 3 17.86 39.55 11.81
C GLU A 3 17.02 40.80 11.54
N LYS A 4 15.72 40.59 11.29
CA LYS A 4 14.71 41.66 11.19
C LYS A 4 13.40 41.21 11.81
N HIS A 5 12.68 42.15 12.44
CA HIS A 5 11.48 41.86 13.22
C HIS A 5 10.38 42.90 12.98
N GLY A 6 9.16 42.48 12.65
CA GLY A 6 7.96 43.34 12.65
C GLY A 6 7.89 44.42 11.57
N GLU A 7 8.85 44.45 10.65
CA GLU A 7 8.95 45.48 9.60
C GLU A 7 8.38 45.00 8.26
N THR A 8 7.94 45.96 7.44
CA THR A 8 7.70 45.73 6.01
C THR A 8 9.00 45.98 5.25
N ILE A 9 9.48 44.98 4.51
CA ILE A 9 10.72 45.05 3.74
C ILE A 9 10.47 44.72 2.27
N LYS A 10 11.29 45.30 1.39
CA LYS A 10 11.32 44.92 -0.01
C LYS A 10 12.00 43.57 -0.19
N ALA A 11 11.59 42.80 -1.19
CA ALA A 11 12.21 41.54 -1.56
C ALA A 11 13.71 41.69 -1.82
N GLN A 12 14.17 42.83 -2.37
CA GLN A 12 15.60 43.09 -2.52
C GLN A 12 16.36 43.02 -1.20
N THR A 13 15.84 43.59 -0.11
CA THR A 13 16.48 43.52 1.21
C THR A 13 16.55 42.09 1.74
N PHE A 14 15.54 41.26 1.42
CA PHE A 14 15.56 39.83 1.72
C PHE A 14 16.65 39.10 0.91
N LEU A 15 16.77 39.38 -0.38
CA LEU A 15 17.78 38.79 -1.26
C LEU A 15 19.21 39.22 -0.87
N ASP A 16 19.41 40.50 -0.54
CA ASP A 16 20.68 41.03 -0.05
C ASP A 16 21.10 40.34 1.27
N ALA A 17 20.12 40.03 2.14
CA ALA A 17 20.38 39.29 3.37
C ALA A 17 20.87 37.86 3.10
N LEU A 18 20.35 37.20 2.06
CA LEU A 18 20.81 35.88 1.63
C LEU A 18 22.22 35.91 1.03
N GLN A 19 22.60 37.00 0.35
CA GLN A 19 23.96 37.21 -0.18
C GLN A 19 24.97 37.64 0.89
N SER A 20 24.52 38.19 2.02
CA SER A 20 25.41 38.62 3.10
C SER A 20 26.25 37.48 3.67
N ASP A 21 27.38 37.78 4.30
CA ASP A 21 28.23 36.80 4.98
C ASP A 21 27.61 36.14 6.23
N ALA A 22 26.36 36.48 6.56
CA ALA A 22 25.69 35.92 7.73
C ALA A 22 25.48 34.40 7.60
N VAL A 23 25.84 33.65 8.64
CA VAL A 23 25.61 32.18 8.69
C VAL A 23 24.12 31.84 8.84
N SER A 24 23.34 32.74 9.41
CA SER A 24 21.90 32.59 9.62
C SER A 24 21.17 33.89 9.29
N VAL A 25 20.02 33.76 8.66
CA VAL A 25 19.13 34.83 8.25
C VAL A 25 17.76 34.58 8.86
N THR A 26 17.32 35.49 9.73
CA THR A 26 16.09 35.38 10.50
C THR A 26 15.18 36.58 10.23
N PHE A 27 13.96 36.34 9.80
CA PHE A 27 12.88 37.31 9.73
C PHE A 27 11.75 36.83 10.62
N THR A 28 11.24 37.70 11.49
CA THR A 28 10.05 37.36 12.30
C THR A 28 8.97 38.41 12.18
N ASN A 29 7.73 38.00 11.91
CA ASN A 29 6.59 38.90 11.76
C ASN A 29 6.83 40.02 10.73
N CYS A 30 7.65 39.76 9.72
CA CYS A 30 7.97 40.71 8.65
C CYS A 30 7.01 40.54 7.47
N THR A 31 6.71 41.65 6.79
CA THR A 31 6.00 41.62 5.51
C THR A 31 6.99 41.85 4.38
N ILE A 32 7.10 40.91 3.45
CA ILE A 32 8.06 40.95 2.34
C ILE A 32 7.30 41.27 1.06
N GLU A 33 7.61 42.42 0.46
CA GLU A 33 6.96 42.95 -0.74
C GLU A 33 7.86 42.87 -1.96
N GLY A 34 7.34 42.35 -3.07
CA GLY A 34 8.08 42.11 -4.30
C GLY A 34 8.44 40.64 -4.50
N VAL A 35 8.76 40.28 -5.74
CA VAL A 35 9.09 38.91 -6.13
C VAL A 35 10.42 38.52 -5.50
N VAL A 36 10.43 37.38 -4.79
CA VAL A 36 11.64 36.76 -4.27
C VAL A 36 12.07 35.70 -5.26
N ASP A 37 13.17 35.96 -5.98
CA ASP A 37 13.74 35.01 -6.94
C ASP A 37 15.26 34.98 -6.76
N LEU A 38 15.79 33.79 -6.47
CA LEU A 38 17.22 33.60 -6.22
C LEU A 38 18.02 33.38 -7.51
N PHE A 39 17.36 33.15 -8.66
CA PHE A 39 18.01 32.75 -9.90
C PHE A 39 19.13 33.70 -10.35
N PHE A 40 18.93 35.01 -10.15
CA PHE A 40 19.86 36.06 -10.55
C PHE A 40 20.90 36.43 -9.47
N LEU A 41 20.89 35.77 -8.31
CA LEU A 41 21.85 36.06 -7.26
C LEU A 41 23.21 35.41 -7.54
N GLU A 42 24.26 36.14 -7.23
CA GLU A 42 25.65 35.66 -7.19
C GLU A 42 25.90 34.80 -5.94
N LEU A 43 25.28 33.63 -5.90
CA LEU A 43 25.49 32.61 -4.86
C LEU A 43 26.34 31.46 -5.40
N GLU A 44 26.97 30.71 -4.49
CA GLU A 44 27.71 29.49 -4.84
C GLU A 44 26.80 28.50 -5.57
N ARG A 45 27.33 27.81 -6.58
CA ARG A 45 26.60 26.82 -7.38
C ARG A 45 27.35 25.50 -7.43
N ASP A 46 26.61 24.41 -7.55
CA ASP A 46 27.21 23.09 -7.73
C ASP A 46 27.50 22.74 -9.19
N GLU A 47 28.04 21.55 -9.43
CA GLU A 47 28.36 21.02 -10.77
C GLU A 47 27.15 20.91 -11.71
N LYS A 48 25.92 21.00 -11.17
CA LYS A 48 24.67 20.94 -11.93
C LYS A 48 23.99 22.31 -12.05
N ASP A 49 24.73 23.40 -11.79
CA ASP A 49 24.26 24.79 -11.82
C ASP A 49 23.12 25.09 -10.82
N ARG A 50 23.04 24.32 -9.73
CA ARG A 50 22.05 24.55 -8.67
C ARG A 50 22.61 25.51 -7.63
N ILE A 51 21.79 26.47 -7.21
CA ILE A 51 22.16 27.46 -6.19
C ILE A 51 22.32 26.77 -4.84
N LEU A 52 23.48 26.92 -4.21
CA LEU A 52 23.78 26.41 -2.88
C LEU A 52 23.54 27.50 -1.83
N LEU A 53 22.51 27.33 -1.01
CA LEU A 53 22.27 28.19 0.15
C LEU A 53 22.80 27.52 1.42
N ASN A 54 24.04 27.86 1.79
CA ASN A 54 24.69 27.35 3.00
C ASN A 54 24.43 28.24 4.23
N LYS A 55 23.16 28.58 4.47
CA LYS A 55 22.74 29.44 5.58
C LYS A 55 21.43 28.92 6.16
N LYS A 56 21.26 29.05 7.47
CA LYS A 56 19.95 28.80 8.09
C LYS A 56 18.98 29.91 7.69
N LEU A 57 17.83 29.55 7.11
CA LEU A 57 16.80 30.50 6.71
C LEU A 57 15.59 30.35 7.62
N SER A 58 15.25 31.39 8.37
CA SER A 58 14.08 31.41 9.24
C SER A 58 13.21 32.61 8.91
N CYS A 59 11.97 32.37 8.53
CA CYS A 59 10.93 33.36 8.27
C CYS A 59 9.71 32.93 9.09
N ILE A 60 9.61 33.40 10.33
CA ILE A 60 8.57 32.97 11.28
C ILE A 60 7.47 34.03 11.34
N GLY A 61 6.21 33.66 11.15
CA GLY A 61 5.09 34.59 11.20
C GLY A 61 5.13 35.67 10.11
N CYS A 62 5.92 35.47 9.05
CA CYS A 62 6.11 36.47 8.00
C CYS A 62 4.98 36.40 6.96
N THR A 63 4.84 37.44 6.15
CA THR A 63 3.92 37.46 5.01
C THR A 63 4.69 37.77 3.73
N PHE A 64 4.66 36.86 2.75
CA PHE A 64 5.15 37.09 1.41
C PHE A 64 3.99 37.51 0.50
N LYS A 65 4.00 38.76 0.03
CA LYS A 65 2.91 39.31 -0.80
C LYS A 65 2.96 38.87 -2.26
N ASN A 66 4.14 38.48 -2.75
CA ASN A 66 4.39 38.12 -4.14
C ASN A 66 5.07 36.76 -4.23
N ILE A 67 5.30 36.31 -5.47
CA ILE A 67 5.84 34.99 -5.78
C ILE A 67 7.18 34.80 -5.07
N VAL A 68 7.36 33.60 -4.51
CA VAL A 68 8.60 33.16 -3.89
C VAL A 68 9.13 31.97 -4.68
N ASN A 69 10.27 32.15 -5.33
CA ASN A 69 10.90 31.18 -6.22
C ASN A 69 12.20 30.65 -5.60
N PHE A 70 12.14 29.41 -5.13
CA PHE A 70 13.26 28.60 -4.65
C PHE A 70 13.53 27.38 -5.55
N ARG A 71 13.11 27.45 -6.82
CA ARG A 71 13.32 26.39 -7.80
C ARG A 71 14.79 26.02 -7.89
N THR A 72 15.09 24.72 -7.90
CA THR A 72 16.45 24.16 -8.01
C THR A 72 17.44 24.60 -6.93
N VAL A 73 16.98 25.21 -5.83
CA VAL A 73 17.86 25.65 -4.72
C VAL A 73 18.19 24.46 -3.81
N VAL A 74 19.45 24.37 -3.40
CA VAL A 74 19.96 23.41 -2.43
C VAL A 74 20.17 24.11 -1.09
N PHE A 75 19.28 23.86 -0.14
CA PHE A 75 19.39 24.35 1.23
C PHE A 75 20.23 23.38 2.05
N GLN A 76 21.46 23.79 2.40
CA GLN A 76 22.36 22.95 3.20
C GLN A 76 21.98 22.91 4.69
N GLN A 77 21.31 23.96 5.16
CA GLN A 77 20.90 24.14 6.56
C GLN A 77 19.38 24.12 6.72
N GLU A 78 18.91 24.33 7.95
CA GLU A 78 17.49 24.34 8.30
C GLU A 78 16.71 25.49 7.64
N VAL A 79 15.46 25.19 7.28
CA VAL A 79 14.52 26.14 6.66
C VAL A 79 13.24 26.18 7.49
N ASP A 80 12.89 27.34 8.03
CA ASP A 80 11.77 27.51 8.95
C ASP A 80 10.81 28.60 8.45
N PHE A 81 9.63 28.20 7.98
CA PHE A 81 8.51 29.04 7.55
C PHE A 81 7.30 28.91 8.47
N ARG A 82 7.50 28.64 9.77
CA ARG A 82 6.39 28.49 10.72
C ARG A 82 5.52 29.75 10.77
N ARG A 83 4.20 29.58 10.76
CA ARG A 83 3.19 30.65 10.81
C ARG A 83 3.28 31.67 9.66
N THR A 84 4.00 31.33 8.60
CA THR A 84 4.19 32.25 7.47
C THR A 84 3.02 32.16 6.49
N LEU A 85 2.60 33.31 5.99
CA LEU A 85 1.57 33.48 4.98
C LEU A 85 2.22 33.73 3.62
N PHE A 86 1.91 32.88 2.64
CA PHE A 86 2.25 33.09 1.24
C PHE A 86 0.96 33.53 0.51
N GLU A 87 0.86 34.82 0.17
CA GLU A 87 -0.31 35.38 -0.53
C GLU A 87 -0.31 35.05 -2.04
N ALA A 88 0.88 34.73 -2.58
CA ALA A 88 1.10 34.34 -3.97
C ALA A 88 1.73 32.93 -4.05
N ASP A 89 2.14 32.53 -5.26
CA ASP A 89 2.69 31.20 -5.52
C ASP A 89 4.04 31.02 -4.80
N LEU A 90 4.22 29.83 -4.22
CA LEU A 90 5.49 29.36 -3.68
C LEU A 90 5.99 28.22 -4.56
N ASP A 91 7.18 28.39 -5.13
CA ASP A 91 7.82 27.42 -6.02
C ASP A 91 9.09 26.85 -5.38
N PHE A 92 9.07 25.56 -5.07
CA PHE A 92 10.21 24.76 -4.62
C PHE A 92 10.60 23.70 -5.65
N ASP A 93 10.14 23.77 -6.91
CA ASP A 93 10.37 22.74 -7.93
C ASP A 93 11.86 22.32 -8.00
N GLU A 94 12.12 21.02 -7.91
CA GLU A 94 13.45 20.41 -7.89
C GLU A 94 14.41 20.88 -6.77
N ALA A 95 13.92 21.57 -5.74
CA ALA A 95 14.74 21.97 -4.60
C ALA A 95 15.21 20.77 -3.75
N ILE A 96 16.35 20.94 -3.08
CA ILE A 96 16.91 19.93 -2.17
C ILE A 96 17.12 20.55 -0.79
N LEU A 97 16.55 19.93 0.23
CA LEU A 97 16.65 20.38 1.61
C LEU A 97 17.42 19.35 2.43
N HIS A 98 18.67 19.69 2.77
CA HIS A 98 19.54 18.87 3.61
C HIS A 98 19.27 19.03 5.11
N GLY A 99 18.78 20.21 5.53
CA GLY A 99 18.32 20.48 6.89
C GLY A 99 16.85 20.11 7.12
N THR A 100 16.39 20.29 8.36
CA THR A 100 14.95 20.18 8.68
C THR A 100 14.17 21.29 8.01
N CYS A 101 12.92 21.00 7.62
CA CYS A 101 12.03 21.98 6.99
C CYS A 101 10.71 22.09 7.74
N ALA A 102 10.31 23.31 8.12
CA ALA A 102 9.11 23.54 8.91
C ALA A 102 8.17 24.57 8.26
N PHE A 103 6.98 24.12 7.86
CA PHE A 103 5.85 24.93 7.42
C PHE A 103 4.68 24.86 8.41
N ARG A 104 4.97 24.73 9.71
CA ARG A 104 3.92 24.53 10.72
C ARG A 104 3.04 25.77 10.81
N GLU A 105 1.72 25.58 10.79
CA GLU A 105 0.72 26.65 10.77
C GLU A 105 0.90 27.62 9.59
N ALA A 106 1.67 27.27 8.55
CA ALA A 106 1.84 28.09 7.37
C ALA A 106 0.56 28.12 6.53
N ILE A 107 0.34 29.20 5.80
CA ILE A 107 -0.86 29.41 4.98
C ILE A 107 -0.41 29.68 3.55
N PHE A 108 -0.88 28.88 2.60
CA PHE A 108 -0.65 29.05 1.18
C PHE A 108 -1.96 29.47 0.51
N GLN A 109 -2.07 30.74 0.12
CA GLN A 109 -3.28 31.28 -0.52
C GLN A 109 -3.39 30.88 -1.99
N ARG A 110 -2.24 30.72 -2.64
CA ARG A 110 -2.12 30.31 -4.04
C ARG A 110 -1.36 28.99 -4.15
N ARG A 111 -0.85 28.67 -5.34
CA ARG A 111 -0.25 27.37 -5.61
C ARG A 111 1.00 27.19 -4.76
N ALA A 112 1.12 26.04 -4.11
CA ALA A 112 2.34 25.62 -3.43
C ALA A 112 2.93 24.44 -4.22
N ASP A 113 3.99 24.72 -4.98
CA ASP A 113 4.65 23.75 -5.85
C ASP A 113 5.88 23.17 -5.14
N PHE A 114 5.81 21.87 -4.82
CA PHE A 114 6.92 21.09 -4.30
C PHE A 114 7.32 20.00 -5.30
N HIS A 115 7.05 20.15 -6.60
CA HIS A 115 7.37 19.14 -7.60
C HIS A 115 8.83 18.67 -7.51
N SER A 116 9.06 17.35 -7.50
CA SER A 116 10.38 16.72 -7.47
C SER A 116 11.32 17.17 -6.32
N VAL A 117 10.80 17.75 -5.23
CA VAL A 117 11.60 18.15 -4.07
C VAL A 117 12.17 16.95 -3.32
N ILE A 118 13.39 17.10 -2.79
CA ILE A 118 14.01 16.09 -1.91
C ILE A 118 14.20 16.67 -0.52
N PHE A 119 13.47 16.14 0.47
CA PHE A 119 13.69 16.41 1.88
C PHE A 119 14.56 15.30 2.49
N HIS A 120 15.82 15.61 2.80
CA HIS A 120 16.74 14.64 3.42
C HIS A 120 16.46 14.42 4.91
N ARG A 121 15.94 15.45 5.59
CA ARG A 121 15.51 15.39 6.99
C ARG A 121 14.00 15.53 7.09
N SER A 122 13.50 15.46 8.31
CA SER A 122 12.08 15.59 8.59
C SER A 122 11.49 16.90 8.07
N ALA A 123 10.35 16.82 7.42
CA ALA A 123 9.58 17.95 6.88
C ALA A 123 8.21 18.03 7.56
N SER A 124 7.84 19.20 8.09
CA SER A 124 6.64 19.36 8.92
C SER A 124 5.71 20.44 8.37
N PHE A 125 4.52 20.03 7.98
CA PHE A 125 3.37 20.82 7.54
C PHE A 125 2.24 20.76 8.59
N TRP A 126 2.58 20.59 9.88
CA TRP A 126 1.60 20.49 10.96
C TRP A 126 0.67 21.71 10.97
N ARG A 127 -0.65 21.49 10.89
CA ARG A 127 -1.67 22.54 10.83
C ARG A 127 -1.49 23.55 9.67
N ALA A 128 -0.75 23.17 8.63
CA ALA A 128 -0.62 24.00 7.44
C ALA A 128 -1.96 24.06 6.68
N ARG A 129 -2.22 25.18 6.01
CA ARG A 129 -3.45 25.41 5.24
C ARG A 129 -3.12 25.70 3.79
N PHE A 130 -3.57 24.84 2.89
CA PHE A 130 -3.42 24.98 1.45
C PHE A 130 -4.77 25.38 0.84
N HIS A 131 -4.96 26.68 0.60
CA HIS A 131 -6.20 27.22 0.02
C HIS A 131 -6.29 27.02 -1.50
N ASN A 132 -5.20 26.62 -2.13
CA ASN A 132 -5.11 26.30 -3.55
C ASN A 132 -4.25 25.03 -3.75
N VAL A 133 -3.99 24.69 -5.01
CA VAL A 133 -3.35 23.43 -5.41
C VAL A 133 -2.01 23.27 -4.68
N ALA A 134 -1.86 22.11 -4.03
CA ALA A 134 -0.61 21.69 -3.41
C ALA A 134 0.00 20.53 -4.19
N ASP A 135 1.10 20.81 -4.91
CA ASP A 135 1.73 19.83 -5.79
C ASP A 135 2.93 19.16 -5.10
N PHE A 136 2.77 17.90 -4.70
CA PHE A 136 3.82 17.05 -4.15
C PHE A 136 4.21 15.92 -5.13
N HIS A 137 4.04 16.15 -6.45
CA HIS A 137 4.39 15.16 -7.45
C HIS A 137 5.89 14.82 -7.39
N ARG A 138 6.23 13.52 -7.37
CA ARG A 138 7.63 13.04 -7.33
C ARG A 138 8.47 13.50 -6.13
N VAL A 139 7.85 14.03 -5.08
CA VAL A 139 8.58 14.42 -3.85
C VAL A 139 9.19 13.19 -3.18
N GLN A 140 10.37 13.37 -2.59
CA GLN A 140 11.04 12.35 -1.78
C GLN A 140 11.21 12.84 -0.35
N PHE A 141 10.50 12.23 0.58
CA PHE A 141 10.69 12.42 2.02
C PHE A 141 11.58 11.30 2.56
N ARG A 142 12.86 11.60 2.84
CA ARG A 142 13.82 10.59 3.31
C ARG A 142 13.67 10.23 4.79
N GLU A 143 13.17 11.17 5.57
CA GLU A 143 12.74 10.96 6.96
C GLU A 143 11.23 11.21 7.08
N ASN A 144 10.76 11.66 8.24
CA ASN A 144 9.33 11.79 8.53
C ASN A 144 8.72 12.99 7.79
N ALA A 145 7.53 12.77 7.24
CA ALA A 145 6.68 13.79 6.63
C ALA A 145 5.44 13.99 7.50
N VAL A 146 5.30 15.15 8.13
CA VAL A 146 4.23 15.41 9.11
C VAL A 146 3.21 16.38 8.52
N PHE A 147 2.02 15.90 8.21
CA PHE A 147 0.84 16.65 7.77
C PHE A 147 -0.29 16.62 8.81
N HIS A 148 0.01 16.30 10.07
CA HIS A 148 -0.96 16.24 11.18
C HIS A 148 -1.78 17.54 11.25
N GLU A 149 -3.11 17.40 11.25
CA GLU A 149 -4.11 18.49 11.23
C GLU A 149 -3.94 19.51 10.08
N ALA A 150 -3.26 19.15 8.99
CA ALA A 150 -3.19 20.01 7.80
C ALA A 150 -4.52 20.02 7.05
N ASN A 151 -4.82 21.14 6.38
CA ASN A 151 -6.06 21.32 5.61
C ASN A 151 -5.73 21.62 4.15
N PHE A 152 -6.24 20.79 3.26
CA PHE A 152 -6.19 20.98 1.81
C PHE A 152 -7.59 21.34 1.33
N PHE A 153 -7.80 22.61 0.99
CA PHE A 153 -9.10 23.15 0.54
C PHE A 153 -9.36 22.92 -0.96
N THR A 154 -8.34 22.45 -1.69
CA THR A 154 -8.44 22.14 -3.12
C THR A 154 -7.59 20.89 -3.42
N GLU A 155 -7.29 20.65 -4.69
CA GLU A 155 -6.55 19.47 -5.13
C GLU A 155 -5.16 19.37 -4.50
N ALA A 156 -4.83 18.16 -4.06
CA ALA A 156 -3.50 17.82 -3.56
C ALA A 156 -2.93 16.63 -4.35
N ASN A 157 -1.72 16.82 -4.89
CA ASN A 157 -1.13 15.87 -5.83
C ASN A 157 0.09 15.18 -5.21
N PHE A 158 -0.08 13.98 -4.67
CA PHE A 158 0.99 13.14 -4.13
C PHE A 158 1.37 12.01 -5.10
N ARG A 159 1.17 12.19 -6.40
CA ARG A 159 1.48 11.16 -7.39
C ARG A 159 2.99 10.92 -7.46
N ARG A 160 3.42 9.66 -7.50
CA ARG A 160 4.84 9.25 -7.55
C ARG A 160 5.69 9.74 -6.37
N VAL A 161 5.07 10.12 -5.25
CA VAL A 161 5.79 10.48 -4.03
C VAL A 161 6.50 9.27 -3.42
N LEU A 162 7.63 9.51 -2.77
CA LEU A 162 8.42 8.52 -2.06
C LEU A 162 8.51 8.89 -0.57
N PHE A 163 7.90 8.11 0.31
CA PHE A 163 8.02 8.27 1.75
C PHE A 163 8.96 7.20 2.32
N GLN A 164 10.21 7.54 2.62
CA GLN A 164 11.15 6.61 3.25
C GLN A 164 10.95 6.52 4.77
N GLY A 165 10.61 7.64 5.41
CA GLY A 165 10.19 7.70 6.81
C GLY A 165 8.68 7.61 6.99
N ILE A 166 8.21 7.98 8.18
CA ILE A 166 6.79 7.94 8.54
C ILE A 166 6.05 9.09 7.83
N LEU A 167 4.92 8.78 7.20
CA LEU A 167 3.92 9.79 6.82
C LEU A 167 2.89 9.88 7.96
N ASP A 168 2.73 11.07 8.53
CA ASP A 168 1.70 11.35 9.52
C ASP A 168 0.67 12.33 8.97
N CYS A 169 -0.50 11.81 8.61
CA CYS A 169 -1.69 12.56 8.18
C CYS A 169 -2.81 12.49 9.24
N THR A 170 -2.46 12.39 10.52
CA THR A 170 -3.46 12.33 11.59
C THR A 170 -4.31 13.60 11.60
N GLY A 171 -5.63 13.46 11.54
CA GLY A 171 -6.56 14.61 11.54
C GLY A 171 -6.48 15.52 10.31
N THR A 172 -5.79 15.11 9.24
CA THR A 172 -5.69 15.92 8.01
C THR A 172 -7.04 15.99 7.30
N TRP A 173 -7.42 17.15 6.79
CA TRP A 173 -8.66 17.35 6.04
C TRP A 173 -8.38 17.61 4.56
N PHE A 174 -8.94 16.79 3.68
CA PHE A 174 -8.88 16.92 2.23
C PHE A 174 -10.29 17.18 1.70
N SER A 175 -10.58 18.42 1.28
CA SER A 175 -11.90 18.79 0.79
C SER A 175 -12.18 18.32 -0.64
N GLU A 176 -11.14 18.30 -1.47
CA GLU A 176 -11.21 17.96 -2.89
C GLU A 176 -10.37 16.73 -3.22
N THR A 177 -10.06 16.53 -4.50
CA THR A 177 -9.36 15.34 -4.99
C THR A 177 -7.93 15.27 -4.44
N ILE A 178 -7.60 14.11 -3.89
CA ILE A 178 -6.24 13.75 -3.46
C ILE A 178 -5.76 12.55 -4.28
N ALA A 179 -4.52 12.62 -4.80
CA ALA A 179 -3.98 11.55 -5.65
C ALA A 179 -2.63 11.03 -5.16
N PHE A 180 -2.60 9.77 -4.73
CA PHE A 180 -1.39 9.02 -4.37
C PHE A 180 -0.96 8.03 -5.46
N ASN A 181 -1.38 8.23 -6.72
CA ASN A 181 -1.10 7.25 -7.77
C ASN A 181 0.41 7.05 -7.97
N ASN A 182 0.86 5.80 -8.02
CA ASN A 182 2.27 5.41 -8.06
C ASN A 182 3.10 5.86 -6.83
N ALA A 183 2.47 6.22 -5.71
CA ALA A 183 3.20 6.53 -4.48
C ALA A 183 3.89 5.28 -3.91
N THR A 184 5.07 5.47 -3.31
CA THR A 184 5.80 4.40 -2.63
C THR A 184 6.07 4.78 -1.18
N PHE A 185 5.66 3.93 -0.26
CA PHE A 185 5.80 4.09 1.18
C PHE A 185 6.73 3.02 1.72
N PHE A 186 7.87 3.42 2.27
CA PHE A 186 8.74 2.53 3.05
C PHE A 186 8.47 2.63 4.55
N GLY A 187 8.19 3.83 5.07
CA GLY A 187 7.71 3.98 6.44
C GLY A 187 6.21 3.74 6.56
N THR A 188 5.71 3.80 7.80
CA THR A 188 4.28 3.71 8.08
C THR A 188 3.58 4.99 7.63
N ALA A 189 2.39 4.86 7.05
CA ALA A 189 1.52 5.98 6.75
C ALA A 189 0.32 5.96 7.71
N ASN A 190 0.18 7.00 8.52
CA ASN A 190 -0.88 7.15 9.50
C ASN A 190 -1.94 8.14 8.99
N PHE A 191 -3.17 7.69 8.79
CA PHE A 191 -4.31 8.52 8.39
C PHE A 191 -5.41 8.54 9.46
N THR A 192 -5.06 8.31 10.73
CA THR A 192 -6.03 8.29 11.83
C THR A 192 -6.79 9.62 11.89
N ALA A 193 -8.11 9.56 11.91
CA ALA A 193 -8.99 10.74 11.89
C ALA A 193 -8.81 11.68 10.68
N ALA A 194 -8.10 11.26 9.62
CA ALA A 194 -8.06 12.00 8.36
C ALA A 194 -9.45 11.97 7.69
N GLN A 195 -9.82 13.08 7.07
CA GLN A 195 -11.11 13.25 6.40
C GLN A 195 -10.89 13.46 4.91
N PHE A 196 -11.56 12.67 4.09
CA PHE A 196 -11.55 12.75 2.63
C PHE A 196 -12.96 13.05 2.16
N VAL A 197 -13.26 14.32 1.88
CA VAL A 197 -14.61 14.76 1.50
C VAL A 197 -14.95 14.36 0.06
N SER A 198 -13.95 14.42 -0.83
CA SER A 198 -14.07 14.06 -2.24
C SER A 198 -13.23 12.81 -2.56
N VAL A 199 -12.82 12.64 -3.82
CA VAL A 199 -12.16 11.43 -4.31
C VAL A 199 -10.72 11.33 -3.82
N ALA A 200 -10.39 10.22 -3.17
CA ALA A 200 -9.01 9.83 -2.90
C ALA A 200 -8.57 8.67 -3.80
N THR A 201 -7.54 8.90 -4.63
CA THR A 201 -7.05 7.89 -5.58
C THR A 201 -5.73 7.27 -5.13
N PHE A 202 -5.70 5.93 -5.06
CA PHE A 202 -4.55 5.13 -4.63
C PHE A 202 -4.19 4.05 -5.66
N ARG A 203 -4.00 4.43 -6.93
CA ARG A 203 -3.63 3.48 -7.99
C ARG A 203 -2.14 3.15 -7.93
N ASP A 204 -1.78 1.88 -8.05
CA ASP A 204 -0.38 1.42 -8.12
C ASP A 204 0.50 1.87 -6.93
N VAL A 205 -0.11 2.00 -5.75
CA VAL A 205 0.61 2.34 -4.53
C VAL A 205 1.45 1.15 -4.06
N LYS A 206 2.72 1.39 -3.77
CA LYS A 206 3.65 0.38 -3.25
C LYS A 206 3.90 0.63 -1.77
N TYR A 207 3.56 -0.33 -0.93
CA TYR A 207 3.93 -0.32 0.48
C TYR A 207 5.04 -1.35 0.72
N ILE A 208 6.22 -0.89 1.15
CA ILE A 208 7.42 -1.70 1.38
C ILE A 208 7.93 -1.37 2.78
N PRO A 209 7.33 -1.91 3.86
CA PRO A 209 7.66 -1.53 5.23
C PRO A 209 9.18 -1.52 5.47
N ASN A 210 9.69 -0.60 6.27
CA ASN A 210 11.14 -0.39 6.44
C ASN A 210 11.84 -1.63 7.05
N THR A 211 11.05 -2.50 7.70
CA THR A 211 11.45 -3.85 8.10
C THR A 211 11.83 -4.75 6.92
N LEU A 212 11.20 -4.59 5.75
CA LEU A 212 11.60 -5.25 4.49
C LEU A 212 12.91 -4.72 3.93
N PHE A 213 13.33 -3.46 4.13
CA PHE A 213 14.63 -3.00 3.60
C PHE A 213 15.80 -3.60 4.39
N HIS A 214 15.68 -3.62 5.73
CA HIS A 214 16.59 -4.36 6.61
C HIS A 214 16.47 -5.89 6.42
N ALA A 215 15.26 -6.40 6.23
CA ALA A 215 15.05 -7.82 5.96
C ALA A 215 15.44 -8.23 4.54
N VAL A 216 15.51 -7.34 3.55
CA VAL A 216 16.03 -7.60 2.19
C VAL A 216 17.55 -7.65 2.22
N LYS A 217 18.20 -6.78 2.99
CA LYS A 217 19.64 -6.88 3.28
C LYS A 217 19.98 -8.15 4.07
N ALA A 218 19.08 -8.59 4.96
CA ALA A 218 19.18 -9.87 5.65
C ALA A 218 18.74 -11.09 4.79
N LYS A 219 17.85 -10.90 3.81
CA LYS A 219 17.29 -11.94 2.91
C LYS A 219 18.13 -12.25 1.67
N LEU A 220 19.31 -11.66 1.54
CA LEU A 220 20.42 -12.37 0.87
C LEU A 220 20.73 -13.71 1.58
N SER A 221 20.20 -13.92 2.79
CA SER A 221 20.00 -15.23 3.42
C SER A 221 18.50 -15.60 3.49
N ARG A 222 18.05 -16.46 2.56
CA ARG A 222 16.77 -17.21 2.41
C ARG A 222 15.60 -17.02 3.42
N LYS A 223 14.42 -16.62 2.88
CA LYS A 223 13.16 -17.41 2.63
C LYS A 223 11.88 -16.52 2.72
N GLN A 224 10.94 -16.75 1.79
CA GLN A 224 9.71 -15.97 1.50
C GLN A 224 8.80 -15.66 2.70
N HIS A 225 8.27 -14.43 2.79
CA HIS A 225 7.14 -14.06 3.66
C HIS A 225 6.18 -13.09 2.93
N ARG A 226 4.88 -13.29 3.18
CA ARG A 226 3.68 -12.76 2.51
C ARG A 226 3.41 -11.25 2.79
N PRO A 227 2.64 -10.56 1.91
CA PRO A 227 2.30 -9.14 2.05
C PRO A 227 1.39 -8.85 3.26
N THR A 228 1.61 -7.70 3.91
CA THR A 228 0.83 -7.20 5.06
C THR A 228 -0.30 -6.28 4.63
N GLU A 229 -1.46 -6.38 5.30
CA GLU A 229 -2.74 -5.77 4.93
C GLU A 229 -2.87 -4.27 5.24
N PHE A 230 -3.76 -3.61 4.49
CA PHE A 230 -4.18 -2.21 4.57
C PHE A 230 -5.30 -2.04 5.63
N TYR A 231 -5.24 -0.98 6.45
CA TYR A 231 -6.17 -0.77 7.58
C TYR A 231 -6.94 0.56 7.43
N LEU A 232 -8.28 0.49 7.35
CA LEU A 232 -9.20 1.59 7.69
C LEU A 232 -10.05 1.11 8.87
N ASP A 233 -10.03 1.84 9.98
CA ASP A 233 -10.98 1.69 11.08
C ASP A 233 -11.83 2.96 11.12
N SER A 234 -12.93 2.96 10.36
CA SER A 234 -13.91 4.03 10.38
C SER A 234 -15.20 3.49 10.95
N ARG A 235 -15.62 3.98 12.12
CA ARG A 235 -16.93 3.69 12.72
C ARG A 235 -18.09 4.37 11.96
N HIS A 236 -17.83 5.07 10.85
CA HIS A 236 -18.79 5.84 10.08
C HIS A 236 -18.67 5.47 8.59
N ILE A 237 -19.01 4.22 8.26
CA ILE A 237 -18.98 3.68 6.90
C ILE A 237 -20.12 4.25 6.03
N ASP A 238 -21.15 4.82 6.66
CA ASP A 238 -22.39 5.24 5.99
C ASP A 238 -22.22 6.42 5.02
N GLU A 239 -21.19 7.25 5.20
CA GLU A 239 -20.91 8.42 4.35
C GLU A 239 -20.19 8.08 3.03
N VAL A 240 -19.72 6.84 2.85
CA VAL A 240 -19.05 6.45 1.60
C VAL A 240 -20.07 6.15 0.51
N ALA A 241 -20.05 6.93 -0.58
CA ALA A 241 -21.01 6.81 -1.68
C ALA A 241 -20.88 5.50 -2.48
N SER A 242 -19.72 4.82 -2.47
CA SER A 242 -19.50 3.63 -3.30
C SER A 242 -19.94 2.32 -2.58
N PRO A 243 -20.93 1.58 -3.11
CA PRO A 243 -21.39 0.33 -2.51
C PRO A 243 -20.31 -0.76 -2.48
N PHE A 244 -19.40 -0.76 -3.45
CA PHE A 244 -18.28 -1.69 -3.52
C PHE A 244 -17.31 -1.51 -2.35
N PHE A 245 -16.96 -0.27 -2.01
CA PHE A 245 -16.06 0.00 -0.89
C PHE A 245 -16.68 -0.37 0.46
N LYS A 246 -17.98 -0.09 0.64
CA LYS A 246 -18.73 -0.52 1.84
C LYS A 246 -18.67 -2.04 2.03
N ARG A 247 -18.88 -2.82 0.96
CA ARG A 247 -18.76 -4.29 0.99
C ARG A 247 -17.34 -4.76 1.30
N TYR A 248 -16.34 -4.12 0.70
CA TYR A 248 -14.94 -4.46 0.94
C TYR A 248 -14.52 -4.22 2.40
N VAL A 249 -14.91 -3.08 2.98
CA VAL A 249 -14.60 -2.76 4.38
C VAL A 249 -15.29 -3.74 5.33
N ALA A 250 -16.57 -4.06 5.08
CA ALA A 250 -17.31 -5.04 5.87
C ALA A 250 -16.68 -6.45 5.81
N ASP A 251 -16.23 -6.90 4.63
CA ASP A 251 -15.52 -8.18 4.47
C ASP A 251 -14.23 -8.23 5.29
N GLN A 252 -13.44 -7.16 5.26
CA GLN A 252 -12.20 -7.07 6.03
C GLN A 252 -12.46 -7.02 7.54
N GLN A 253 -13.52 -6.37 8.00
CA GLN A 253 -13.92 -6.36 9.40
C GLN A 253 -14.36 -7.74 9.88
N PHE A 254 -15.19 -8.44 9.10
CA PHE A 254 -15.64 -9.79 9.41
C PHE A 254 -14.46 -10.77 9.52
N ILE A 255 -13.52 -10.75 8.57
CA ILE A 255 -12.33 -11.60 8.60
C ILE A 255 -11.52 -11.36 9.87
N ARG A 256 -11.43 -10.10 10.35
CA ARG A 256 -10.73 -9.78 11.60
C ARG A 256 -11.45 -10.30 12.83
N GLU A 257 -12.74 -10.04 12.96
CA GLU A 257 -13.55 -10.54 14.08
C GLU A 257 -13.47 -12.06 14.14
N PHE A 258 -13.57 -12.73 12.98
CA PHE A 258 -13.42 -14.18 12.88
C PHE A 258 -12.02 -14.66 13.26
N ASN A 259 -10.97 -13.96 12.83
CA ASN A 259 -9.58 -14.31 13.16
C ASN A 259 -9.27 -14.11 14.65
N GLN A 260 -9.85 -13.09 15.28
CA GLN A 260 -9.75 -12.87 16.72
C GLN A 260 -10.54 -13.91 17.53
N ALA A 261 -11.73 -14.29 17.06
CA ALA A 261 -12.55 -15.29 17.73
C ALA A 261 -12.01 -16.71 17.55
N ASN A 262 -11.49 -17.07 16.37
CA ASN A 262 -11.11 -18.43 16.00
C ASN A 262 -9.80 -18.46 15.17
N PRO A 263 -8.62 -18.33 15.80
CA PRO A 263 -7.35 -18.20 15.08
C PRO A 263 -6.97 -19.46 14.27
N ILE A 264 -7.32 -20.65 14.77
CA ILE A 264 -7.01 -21.92 14.09
C ILE A 264 -7.85 -22.07 12.82
N LEU A 265 -9.16 -21.82 12.90
CA LEU A 265 -10.06 -21.91 11.75
C LEU A 265 -9.74 -20.83 10.71
N ALA A 266 -9.37 -19.62 11.15
CA ALA A 266 -8.95 -18.55 10.25
C ALA A 266 -7.69 -18.92 9.46
N GLN A 267 -6.72 -19.58 10.11
CA GLN A 267 -5.51 -20.04 9.44
C GLN A 267 -5.78 -21.16 8.43
N LEU A 268 -6.67 -22.10 8.76
CA LEU A 268 -7.12 -23.14 7.83
C LEU A 268 -7.84 -22.54 6.61
N TRP A 269 -8.74 -21.58 6.84
CA TRP A 269 -9.49 -20.91 5.78
C TRP A 269 -8.58 -20.08 4.85
N ARG A 270 -7.55 -19.44 5.42
CA ARG A 270 -6.50 -18.76 4.66
C ARG A 270 -5.70 -19.72 3.80
N TRP A 271 -5.31 -20.87 4.36
CA TRP A 271 -4.50 -21.86 3.65
C TRP A 271 -5.26 -22.54 2.51
N SER A 272 -6.56 -22.74 2.67
CA SER A 272 -7.41 -23.37 1.66
C SER A 272 -7.80 -22.43 0.52
N SER A 273 -8.20 -21.18 0.82
CA SER A 273 -8.83 -20.30 -0.19
C SER A 273 -8.37 -18.85 -0.16
N ASP A 274 -7.44 -18.48 0.73
CA ASP A 274 -7.13 -17.09 1.05
C ASP A 274 -8.38 -16.29 1.41
N TYR A 275 -9.18 -16.81 2.35
CA TYR A 275 -10.47 -16.24 2.76
C TYR A 275 -11.48 -16.12 1.62
N GLY A 276 -11.49 -17.08 0.68
CA GLY A 276 -12.38 -17.08 -0.49
C GLY A 276 -11.93 -16.16 -1.63
N ARG A 277 -10.72 -15.61 -1.57
CA ARG A 277 -10.21 -14.66 -2.60
C ARG A 277 -9.47 -15.35 -3.74
N SER A 278 -8.93 -16.55 -3.50
CA SER A 278 -8.04 -17.23 -4.45
C SER A 278 -8.68 -18.48 -5.06
N LEU A 279 -9.23 -18.33 -6.27
CA LEU A 279 -9.75 -19.45 -7.07
C LEU A 279 -8.66 -20.47 -7.41
N THR A 280 -7.44 -20.00 -7.69
CA THR A 280 -6.32 -20.88 -8.06
C THR A 280 -5.86 -21.75 -6.91
N LEU A 281 -5.88 -21.23 -5.68
CA LEU A 281 -5.51 -22.00 -4.49
C LEU A 281 -6.55 -23.08 -4.20
N TRP A 282 -7.82 -22.73 -4.33
CA TRP A 282 -8.92 -23.68 -4.16
C TRP A 282 -8.90 -24.80 -5.21
N ALA A 283 -8.70 -24.45 -6.49
CA ALA A 283 -8.55 -25.43 -7.57
C ALA A 283 -7.32 -26.34 -7.37
N PHE A 284 -6.21 -25.79 -6.86
CA PHE A 284 -5.04 -26.59 -6.51
C PHE A 284 -5.38 -27.61 -5.41
N TRP A 285 -6.06 -27.20 -4.34
CA TRP A 285 -6.48 -28.13 -3.29
C TRP A 285 -7.45 -29.19 -3.81
N SER A 286 -8.41 -28.82 -4.66
CA SER A 286 -9.31 -29.78 -5.31
C SER A 286 -8.52 -30.86 -6.08
N LEU A 287 -7.54 -30.44 -6.89
CA LEU A 287 -6.72 -31.37 -7.65
C LEU A 287 -5.81 -32.23 -6.76
N PHE A 288 -5.27 -31.63 -5.69
CA PHE A 288 -4.45 -32.34 -4.71
C PHE A 288 -5.23 -33.41 -3.95
N PHE A 289 -6.47 -33.12 -3.53
CA PHE A 289 -7.32 -34.11 -2.86
C PHE A 289 -7.75 -35.21 -3.82
N ALA A 290 -8.12 -34.90 -5.07
CA ALA A 290 -8.36 -35.92 -6.09
C ALA A 290 -7.11 -36.81 -6.29
N PHE A 291 -5.92 -36.22 -6.34
CA PHE A 291 -4.68 -37.00 -6.39
C PHE A 291 -4.50 -37.91 -5.16
N LEU A 292 -4.83 -37.45 -3.95
CA LEU A 292 -4.77 -38.28 -2.74
C LEU A 292 -5.77 -39.44 -2.77
N PHE A 293 -7.00 -39.22 -3.25
CA PHE A 293 -7.97 -40.30 -3.44
C PHE A 293 -7.50 -41.31 -4.50
N ALA A 294 -6.92 -40.83 -5.60
CA ALA A 294 -6.30 -41.69 -6.61
C ALA A 294 -5.23 -42.61 -6.03
N LEU A 295 -4.40 -42.10 -5.09
CA LEU A 295 -3.44 -42.94 -4.38
C LEU A 295 -4.11 -43.95 -3.45
N ALA A 296 -5.23 -43.58 -2.82
CA ALA A 296 -6.00 -44.48 -1.96
C ALA A 296 -6.75 -45.58 -2.73
N TYR A 297 -6.95 -45.40 -4.04
CA TYR A 297 -7.54 -46.40 -4.94
C TYR A 297 -6.53 -47.41 -5.50
N LEU A 298 -5.24 -47.13 -5.34
CA LEU A 298 -4.22 -48.07 -5.80
C LEU A 298 -4.22 -49.34 -4.96
N PRO A 299 -4.02 -50.51 -5.58
CA PRO A 299 -3.87 -51.75 -4.84
C PRO A 299 -2.67 -51.66 -3.91
N LEU A 300 -2.82 -52.17 -2.70
CA LEU A 300 -1.72 -52.19 -1.74
C LEU A 300 -0.58 -53.09 -2.27
N PRO A 301 0.68 -52.68 -2.08
CA PRO A 301 1.80 -53.52 -2.43
C PRO A 301 1.82 -54.85 -1.67
N THR A 302 2.33 -55.91 -2.30
CA THR A 302 2.36 -57.28 -1.77
C THR A 302 3.22 -57.49 -0.52
N TRP A 303 4.01 -56.49 -0.10
CA TRP A 303 4.81 -56.53 1.14
C TRP A 303 4.04 -56.08 2.38
N VAL A 304 2.80 -55.61 2.21
CA VAL A 304 1.92 -55.22 3.31
C VAL A 304 1.29 -56.47 3.94
N PRO A 305 1.15 -56.59 5.27
CA PRO A 305 0.56 -57.77 5.90
C PRO A 305 -0.88 -58.08 5.44
N ASP A 306 -1.23 -59.36 5.35
CA ASP A 306 -2.53 -59.85 4.85
C ASP A 306 -3.73 -59.23 5.58
N TRP A 307 -3.64 -59.05 6.90
CA TRP A 307 -4.72 -58.45 7.70
C TRP A 307 -5.05 -57.01 7.26
N MET A 308 -4.07 -56.29 6.71
CA MET A 308 -4.24 -54.92 6.20
C MET A 308 -4.71 -54.93 4.75
N GLN A 309 -4.32 -55.94 3.96
CA GLN A 309 -4.82 -56.13 2.60
C GLN A 309 -6.32 -56.45 2.60
N ASP A 310 -6.79 -57.34 3.49
CA ASP A 310 -8.21 -57.71 3.58
C ASP A 310 -9.15 -56.53 3.89
N TRP A 311 -8.67 -55.57 4.70
CA TRP A 311 -9.40 -54.35 5.04
C TRP A 311 -9.25 -53.23 4.01
N SER A 312 -8.35 -53.39 3.04
CA SER A 312 -8.05 -52.35 2.08
C SER A 312 -9.14 -52.21 1.02
N PRO A 313 -9.36 -51.02 0.46
CA PRO A 313 -10.27 -50.81 -0.65
C PRO A 313 -9.89 -51.66 -1.88
N HIS A 314 -10.84 -52.44 -2.41
CA HIS A 314 -10.65 -53.21 -3.64
C HIS A 314 -11.51 -52.65 -4.77
N PHE A 315 -10.88 -52.52 -5.94
CA PHE A 315 -11.49 -51.98 -7.15
C PHE A 315 -11.08 -52.81 -8.36
N HIS A 316 -12.00 -52.96 -9.31
CA HIS A 316 -11.73 -53.54 -10.62
C HIS A 316 -12.32 -52.69 -11.74
N GLN A 317 -11.79 -52.86 -12.94
CA GLN A 317 -12.23 -52.15 -14.14
C GLN A 317 -13.29 -52.99 -14.88
N THR A 318 -14.39 -52.37 -15.31
CA THR A 318 -15.51 -53.05 -15.98
C THR A 318 -15.55 -52.85 -17.50
N THR A 319 -14.71 -51.98 -18.04
CA THR A 319 -14.78 -51.52 -19.44
C THR A 319 -13.58 -51.95 -20.29
N GLY A 320 -13.85 -52.61 -21.43
CA GLY A 320 -12.90 -52.81 -22.54
C GLY A 320 -11.91 -53.98 -22.40
N ALA A 321 -10.81 -53.92 -23.17
CA ALA A 321 -9.73 -54.92 -23.21
C ALA A 321 -8.85 -55.01 -21.95
N TYR A 322 -9.22 -54.27 -20.89
CA TYR A 322 -8.47 -54.10 -19.64
C TYR A 322 -9.24 -54.63 -18.42
N SER A 323 -10.34 -55.37 -18.63
CA SER A 323 -11.22 -55.86 -17.55
C SER A 323 -10.52 -56.73 -16.50
N ASP A 324 -9.41 -57.37 -16.87
CA ASP A 324 -8.62 -58.25 -16.01
C ASP A 324 -7.23 -57.68 -15.66
N GLU A 325 -6.92 -56.46 -16.10
CA GLU A 325 -5.64 -55.82 -15.76
C GLU A 325 -5.73 -55.06 -14.42
N PRO A 326 -4.64 -55.06 -13.63
CA PRO A 326 -4.61 -54.28 -12.39
C PRO A 326 -4.71 -52.79 -12.70
N LEU A 327 -5.43 -52.05 -11.84
CA LEU A 327 -5.60 -50.62 -11.99
C LEU A 327 -4.25 -49.90 -12.00
N THR A 328 -3.97 -49.21 -13.11
CA THR A 328 -2.83 -48.30 -13.18
C THR A 328 -3.13 -47.01 -12.41
N PHE A 329 -2.07 -46.30 -11.98
CA PHE A 329 -2.22 -44.99 -11.34
C PHE A 329 -3.06 -44.02 -12.18
N TRP A 330 -2.90 -44.02 -13.50
CA TRP A 330 -3.64 -43.14 -14.39
C TRP A 330 -5.13 -43.47 -14.44
N ASN A 331 -5.49 -44.75 -14.34
CA ASN A 331 -6.89 -45.18 -14.26
C ASN A 331 -7.50 -44.73 -12.93
N CYS A 332 -6.80 -44.91 -11.82
CA CYS A 332 -7.23 -44.42 -10.50
C CYS A 332 -7.36 -42.90 -10.45
N PHE A 333 -6.43 -42.17 -11.08
CA PHE A 333 -6.45 -40.71 -11.13
C PHE A 333 -7.60 -40.18 -11.98
N TYR A 334 -7.83 -40.78 -13.16
CA TYR A 334 -9.00 -40.48 -13.98
C TYR A 334 -10.31 -40.74 -13.21
N PHE A 335 -10.45 -41.92 -12.60
CA PHE A 335 -11.63 -42.28 -11.82
C PHE A 335 -11.89 -41.31 -10.66
N SER A 336 -10.84 -40.91 -9.94
CA SER A 336 -10.93 -39.90 -8.88
C SER A 336 -11.39 -38.55 -9.43
N ILE A 337 -10.80 -38.03 -10.52
CA ILE A 337 -11.21 -36.74 -11.10
C ILE A 337 -12.70 -36.75 -11.50
N VAL A 338 -13.19 -37.82 -12.14
CA VAL A 338 -14.60 -37.92 -12.54
C VAL A 338 -15.49 -37.98 -11.31
N THR A 339 -15.16 -38.81 -10.32
CA THR A 339 -15.92 -38.98 -9.07
C THR A 339 -15.93 -37.70 -8.22
N PHE A 340 -14.83 -36.96 -8.23
CA PHE A 340 -14.67 -35.70 -7.50
C PHE A 340 -15.46 -34.55 -8.14
N THR A 341 -15.61 -34.57 -9.46
CA THR A 341 -16.30 -33.50 -10.22
C THR A 341 -17.77 -33.80 -10.49
N THR A 342 -18.18 -35.07 -10.60
CA THR A 342 -19.53 -35.53 -10.99
C THR A 342 -19.83 -36.98 -10.54
N LEU A 343 -21.04 -37.49 -10.83
CA LEU A 343 -21.36 -38.92 -10.73
C LEU A 343 -20.49 -39.70 -11.73
N GLY A 344 -19.64 -40.61 -11.22
CA GLY A 344 -18.71 -41.45 -11.98
C GLY A 344 -19.32 -42.15 -13.20
N PHE A 345 -18.51 -42.42 -14.22
CA PHE A 345 -18.95 -43.09 -15.45
C PHE A 345 -19.22 -44.60 -15.30
N GLY A 346 -18.87 -45.20 -14.15
CA GLY A 346 -19.12 -46.61 -13.84
C GLY A 346 -18.12 -47.59 -14.46
N ASP A 347 -16.99 -47.07 -14.93
CA ASP A 347 -15.86 -47.79 -15.53
C ASP A 347 -14.96 -48.50 -14.53
N VAL A 348 -14.94 -48.03 -13.27
CA VAL A 348 -14.30 -48.66 -12.12
C VAL A 348 -15.34 -48.90 -11.04
N VAL A 349 -15.35 -50.10 -10.45
CA VAL A 349 -16.35 -50.52 -9.47
C VAL A 349 -15.68 -50.90 -8.15
N ALA A 350 -16.34 -50.53 -7.05
CA ALA A 350 -15.91 -50.82 -5.69
C ALA A 350 -16.45 -52.19 -5.21
N ASP A 351 -15.53 -53.12 -4.96
CA ASP A 351 -15.85 -54.52 -4.67
C ASP A 351 -16.28 -54.77 -3.24
N ASN A 352 -15.65 -54.06 -2.30
CA ASN A 352 -15.86 -54.26 -0.87
C ASN A 352 -16.44 -53.01 -0.17
N ALA A 353 -16.84 -53.18 1.08
CA ALA A 353 -17.44 -52.10 1.87
C ALA A 353 -16.48 -50.91 2.07
N ALA A 354 -15.18 -51.18 2.24
CA ALA A 354 -14.15 -50.15 2.40
C ALA A 354 -14.03 -49.26 1.16
N ALA A 355 -14.01 -49.86 -0.04
CA ALA A 355 -13.98 -49.14 -1.31
C ALA A 355 -15.23 -48.28 -1.53
N ARG A 356 -16.43 -48.82 -1.23
CA ARG A 356 -17.68 -48.06 -1.35
C ARG A 356 -17.75 -46.89 -0.38
N PHE A 357 -17.26 -47.07 0.85
CA PHE A 357 -17.17 -46.00 1.83
C PHE A 357 -16.22 -44.89 1.36
N LEU A 358 -15.05 -45.27 0.84
CA LEU A 358 -14.05 -44.32 0.33
C LEU A 358 -14.59 -43.48 -0.84
N VAL A 359 -15.25 -44.12 -1.81
CA VAL A 359 -15.91 -43.43 -2.95
C VAL A 359 -17.00 -42.48 -2.45
N THR A 360 -17.83 -42.91 -1.49
CA THR A 360 -18.88 -42.06 -0.92
C THR A 360 -18.28 -40.82 -0.26
N LEU A 361 -17.17 -40.98 0.47
CA LEU A 361 -16.46 -39.88 1.11
C LEU A 361 -15.89 -38.91 0.07
N GLU A 362 -15.28 -39.42 -1.01
CA GLU A 362 -14.79 -38.59 -2.11
C GLU A 362 -15.91 -37.75 -2.74
N VAL A 363 -17.08 -38.35 -3.01
CA VAL A 363 -18.22 -37.63 -3.61
C VAL A 363 -18.71 -36.48 -2.72
N ILE A 364 -18.87 -36.72 -1.41
CA ILE A 364 -19.27 -35.67 -0.46
C ILE A 364 -18.25 -34.51 -0.46
N PHE A 365 -16.97 -34.86 -0.44
CA PHE A 365 -15.88 -33.89 -0.42
C PHE A 365 -15.80 -33.11 -1.75
N GLY A 366 -15.96 -33.80 -2.88
CA GLY A 366 -16.00 -33.23 -4.22
C GLY A 366 -17.09 -32.18 -4.37
N TYR A 367 -18.32 -32.46 -3.89
CA TYR A 367 -19.42 -31.48 -3.91
C TYR A 367 -19.13 -30.22 -3.09
N MET A 368 -18.53 -30.37 -1.90
CA MET A 368 -18.11 -29.21 -1.09
C MET A 368 -17.09 -28.34 -1.82
N MET A 369 -16.08 -28.98 -2.44
CA MET A 369 -15.02 -28.28 -3.15
C MET A 369 -15.54 -27.62 -4.44
N LEU A 370 -16.39 -28.29 -5.20
CA LEU A 370 -16.99 -27.72 -6.41
C LEU A 370 -17.91 -26.53 -6.08
N GLY A 371 -18.73 -26.64 -5.04
CA GLY A 371 -19.58 -25.55 -4.56
C GLY A 371 -18.76 -24.33 -4.12
N GLY A 372 -17.64 -24.56 -3.43
CA GLY A 372 -16.68 -23.50 -3.09
C GLY A 372 -16.08 -22.82 -4.32
N LEU A 373 -15.72 -23.59 -5.36
CA LEU A 373 -15.16 -23.05 -6.59
C LEU A 373 -16.16 -22.17 -7.33
N ILE A 374 -17.41 -22.62 -7.45
CA ILE A 374 -18.50 -21.86 -8.07
C ILE A 374 -18.78 -20.57 -7.29
N SER A 375 -18.80 -20.62 -5.95
CA SER A 375 -19.01 -19.45 -5.09
C SER A 375 -17.91 -18.39 -5.27
N ILE A 376 -16.63 -18.80 -5.22
CA ILE A 376 -15.50 -17.90 -5.42
C ILE A 376 -15.51 -17.31 -6.84
N PHE A 377 -15.82 -18.13 -7.85
CA PHE A 377 -15.92 -17.68 -9.24
C PHE A 377 -17.04 -16.66 -9.44
N SER A 378 -18.23 -16.92 -8.90
CA SER A 378 -19.39 -16.02 -8.94
C SER A 378 -19.07 -14.67 -8.33
N ASN A 379 -18.45 -14.65 -7.14
CA ASN A 379 -18.03 -13.40 -6.47
C ASN A 379 -17.00 -12.61 -7.30
N LYS A 380 -16.12 -13.31 -8.03
CA LYS A 380 -15.11 -12.67 -8.89
C LYS A 380 -15.71 -12.09 -10.17
N LEU A 381 -16.80 -12.66 -10.68
CA LEU A 381 -17.55 -12.11 -11.80
C LEU A 381 -18.40 -10.92 -11.37
N ALA A 382 -19.15 -11.06 -10.27
CA ALA A 382 -20.00 -10.01 -9.73
C ALA A 382 -19.25 -8.76 -9.24
N SER A 383 -17.97 -8.88 -8.92
CA SER A 383 -17.11 -7.73 -8.57
C SER A 383 -16.57 -6.96 -9.78
N ARG A 384 -16.79 -7.45 -11.01
CA ARG A 384 -16.35 -6.81 -12.27
C ARG A 384 -17.49 -6.18 -13.07
N SER A 385 -18.74 -6.52 -12.76
CA SER A 385 -19.97 -5.87 -13.27
C SER A 385 -20.39 -4.73 -12.36
#